data_AF-A0A3G6MNR3-F1
#
_entry.id   AF-A0A3G6MNR3-F1
#
_cell.length_a   1.000
_cell.length_b   1.000
_cell.length_c   1.000
_cell.angle_alpha   90.00
_cell.angle_beta   90.00
_cell.angle_gamma   90.00
#
_symmetry.space_group_name_H-M   'P 1'
#
loop_
_entity.id
_entity.type
_entity.pdbx_description
1 polymer ?
#
loop_
_entity_poly.entity_id
_entity_poly.type
_entity_poly.pdbx_seq_one_letter_code
_entity_poly.pdbx_strand_id
1 'polypeptide(L)'
;MTLIDVDLWSKLLKMDFSLEVSTEFLKIADTQLSSIFEKETGLKVGHNMQINWSAREGIFIQGGIPVCSAVSNQVVMLENGRLSIYSKISAQLSFKYGRLNIFICWSSKTGLSYTLGSTGIDTDDIEFWIEGLDVEKCHSYINPDLANLIVWPDLFAADFQKKMDVAISIPFVECMNAQLTPIFENRTGIKVKNLISLYINKDYPFLYEKSEISKLSIALNVNSHISAIDILWKSKSKKIYGLQDGDIDCQDIEFWFGNLNIIEYHKQMNPYGYTLPFKLKDLSYRLIVNRIQIECYVTLTLKKEETDNADKYATEITSFIGMFNEKALAKSKENGVVHNFSFSIKENIIDLQIDIGSAGADFFKKLFRYLSDLNVFDEVVVD
;
A
#
# COMPACT_ATOMS: atom_id res chain seq x y z
N MET A 1 -6.27 9.91 -27.70
CA MET A 1 -6.82 9.61 -26.37
C MET A 1 -7.01 10.94 -25.69
N THR A 2 -8.16 11.15 -25.06
CA THR A 2 -8.58 12.45 -24.56
C THR A 2 -8.53 12.45 -23.04
N LEU A 3 -8.22 13.59 -22.45
CA LEU A 3 -8.30 13.84 -21.02
C LEU A 3 -9.77 14.03 -20.59
N ILE A 4 -10.60 14.57 -21.49
CA ILE A 4 -12.04 14.71 -21.34
C ILE A 4 -12.74 13.73 -22.30
N ASP A 5 -13.56 12.83 -21.75
CA ASP A 5 -14.51 12.06 -22.55
C ASP A 5 -15.71 12.95 -22.88
N VAL A 6 -15.69 13.51 -24.10
CA VAL A 6 -16.69 14.46 -24.60
C VAL A 6 -18.12 13.91 -24.48
N ASP A 7 -18.33 12.65 -24.89
CA ASP A 7 -19.66 12.04 -24.92
C ASP A 7 -20.17 11.79 -23.49
N LEU A 8 -19.29 11.32 -22.60
CA LEU A 8 -19.62 11.11 -21.20
C LEU A 8 -19.94 12.44 -20.50
N TRP A 9 -19.13 13.48 -20.70
CA TRP A 9 -19.33 14.80 -20.10
C TRP A 9 -20.64 15.44 -20.57
N SER A 10 -20.90 15.46 -21.88
CA SER A 10 -22.16 15.97 -22.43
C SER A 10 -23.36 15.22 -21.85
N LYS A 11 -23.25 13.90 -21.67
CA LYS A 11 -24.33 13.08 -21.09
C LYS A 11 -24.54 13.36 -19.60
N LEU A 12 -23.48 13.40 -18.80
CA LEU A 12 -23.56 13.59 -17.34
C LEU A 12 -24.06 15.00 -16.99
N LEU A 13 -23.51 16.04 -17.60
CA LEU A 13 -23.93 17.42 -17.32
C LEU A 13 -25.38 17.69 -17.75
N LYS A 14 -25.83 17.06 -18.84
CA LYS A 14 -27.24 17.11 -19.23
C LYS A 14 -28.14 16.34 -18.26
N MET A 15 -27.75 15.14 -17.85
CA MET A 15 -28.56 14.27 -16.99
C MET A 15 -28.68 14.84 -15.56
N ASP A 16 -27.57 15.31 -14.99
CA ASP A 16 -27.52 15.71 -13.59
C ASP A 16 -27.91 17.18 -13.37
N PHE A 17 -27.83 18.04 -14.40
CA PHE A 17 -28.09 19.49 -14.27
C PHE A 17 -28.92 20.13 -15.35
N SER A 18 -29.35 19.38 -16.38
CA SER A 18 -29.99 19.97 -17.56
C SER A 18 -29.12 21.03 -18.24
N LEU A 19 -27.78 20.94 -18.10
CA LEU A 19 -26.85 21.83 -18.79
C LEU A 19 -26.58 21.30 -20.20
N GLU A 20 -26.86 22.11 -21.20
CA GLU A 20 -26.42 21.83 -22.57
C GLU A 20 -24.96 22.20 -22.72
N VAL A 21 -24.17 21.21 -23.13
CA VAL A 21 -22.72 21.37 -23.30
C VAL A 21 -22.38 21.13 -24.75
N SER A 22 -21.70 22.10 -25.34
CA SER A 22 -21.22 22.06 -26.70
C SER A 22 -20.06 21.08 -26.83
N THR A 23 -20.20 20.15 -27.77
CA THR A 23 -19.11 19.26 -28.18
C THR A 23 -17.88 20.02 -28.66
N GLU A 24 -18.07 21.19 -29.27
CA GLU A 24 -16.98 22.08 -29.69
C GLU A 24 -16.20 22.60 -28.48
N PHE A 25 -16.91 23.12 -27.47
CA PHE A 25 -16.29 23.60 -26.22
C PHE A 25 -15.45 22.51 -25.56
N LEU A 26 -15.99 21.30 -25.41
CA LEU A 26 -15.29 20.19 -24.76
C LEU A 26 -14.06 19.73 -25.55
N LYS A 27 -14.09 19.75 -26.88
CA LYS A 27 -12.93 19.39 -27.71
C LYS A 27 -11.80 20.41 -27.60
N ILE A 28 -12.14 21.70 -27.53
CA ILE A 28 -11.15 22.77 -27.33
C ILE A 28 -10.54 22.65 -25.93
N ALA A 29 -11.38 22.47 -24.92
CA ALA A 29 -10.95 22.24 -23.54
C ALA A 29 -10.00 21.03 -23.45
N ASP A 30 -10.39 19.88 -24.02
CA ASP A 30 -9.58 18.66 -24.01
C ASP A 30 -8.19 18.88 -24.62
N THR A 31 -8.13 19.56 -25.77
CA THR A 31 -6.88 19.81 -26.48
C THR A 31 -5.93 20.68 -25.65
N GLN A 32 -6.43 21.80 -25.12
CA GLN A 32 -5.61 22.72 -24.33
C GLN A 32 -5.21 22.10 -22.98
N LEU A 33 -6.16 21.50 -22.26
CA LEU A 33 -5.92 20.92 -20.93
C LEU A 33 -4.99 19.70 -21.00
N SER A 34 -5.09 18.89 -22.05
CA SER A 34 -4.14 17.80 -22.29
C SER A 34 -2.73 18.35 -22.45
N SER A 35 -2.54 19.37 -23.31
CA SER A 35 -1.22 19.98 -23.52
C SER A 35 -0.66 20.62 -22.25
N ILE A 36 -1.50 21.26 -21.44
CA ILE A 36 -1.10 21.87 -20.16
C ILE A 36 -0.69 20.79 -19.18
N PHE A 37 -1.52 19.75 -19.00
CA PHE A 37 -1.22 18.65 -18.11
C PHE A 37 0.10 17.97 -18.46
N GLU A 38 0.33 17.62 -19.73
CA GLU A 38 1.58 16.97 -20.17
C GLU A 38 2.80 17.87 -19.95
N LYS A 39 2.65 19.18 -20.19
CA LYS A 39 3.71 20.16 -19.99
C LYS A 39 4.08 20.33 -18.51
N GLU A 40 3.08 20.42 -17.64
CA GLU A 40 3.29 20.69 -16.22
C GLU A 40 3.75 19.45 -15.45
N THR A 41 3.22 18.27 -15.81
CA THR A 41 3.52 17.03 -15.09
C THR A 41 4.62 16.19 -15.74
N GLY A 42 4.86 16.35 -17.05
CA GLY A 42 5.70 15.45 -17.84
C GLY A 42 5.05 14.08 -18.11
N LEU A 43 3.80 13.87 -17.70
CA LEU A 43 3.05 12.62 -17.87
C LEU A 43 2.22 12.68 -19.14
N LYS A 44 2.28 11.64 -19.97
CA LYS A 44 1.46 11.54 -21.19
C LYS A 44 0.01 11.22 -20.86
N VAL A 45 -0.93 11.91 -21.52
CA VAL A 45 -2.36 11.59 -21.44
C VAL A 45 -2.61 10.23 -22.07
N GLY A 46 -3.33 9.34 -21.37
CA GLY A 46 -3.56 7.97 -21.82
C GLY A 46 -4.59 7.21 -20.98
N HIS A 47 -4.79 5.92 -21.27
CA HIS A 47 -5.88 5.08 -20.73
C HIS A 47 -6.02 5.01 -19.21
N ASN A 48 -5.00 5.41 -18.45
CA ASN A 48 -5.00 5.36 -16.99
C ASN A 48 -5.37 6.69 -16.35
N MET A 49 -5.80 7.68 -17.14
CA MET A 49 -6.14 9.01 -16.65
C MET A 49 -7.31 9.60 -17.42
N GLN A 50 -8.23 10.25 -16.70
CA GLN A 50 -9.33 11.02 -17.26
C GLN A 50 -9.76 12.10 -16.28
N ILE A 51 -10.17 13.27 -16.77
CA ILE A 51 -10.92 14.24 -15.98
C ILE A 51 -12.38 13.77 -15.97
N ASN A 52 -12.85 13.44 -14.78
CA ASN A 52 -14.25 13.18 -14.50
C ASN A 52 -14.86 14.36 -13.76
N TRP A 53 -16.16 14.50 -13.89
CA TRP A 53 -16.91 15.43 -13.07
C TRP A 53 -17.33 14.79 -11.73
N SER A 54 -17.33 15.56 -10.64
CA SER A 54 -17.67 15.11 -9.28
C SER A 54 -18.94 15.79 -8.76
N ALA A 55 -20.02 15.01 -8.63
CA ALA A 55 -21.33 15.48 -8.13
C ALA A 55 -21.38 15.81 -6.64
N ARG A 56 -20.39 15.39 -5.86
CA ARG A 56 -20.58 15.17 -4.42
C ARG A 56 -20.05 16.29 -3.52
N GLU A 57 -19.44 17.35 -4.04
CA GLU A 57 -18.88 18.42 -3.22
C GLU A 57 -19.59 19.77 -3.41
N GLY A 58 -20.60 20.00 -2.55
CA GLY A 58 -21.03 21.31 -2.03
C GLY A 58 -21.93 22.20 -2.90
N ILE A 59 -23.19 22.38 -2.49
CA ILE A 59 -24.09 23.46 -2.96
C ILE A 59 -23.77 24.72 -2.14
N PHE A 60 -23.44 25.85 -2.79
CA PHE A 60 -23.39 27.16 -2.12
C PHE A 60 -24.51 28.06 -2.64
N ILE A 61 -25.16 28.78 -1.73
CA ILE A 61 -26.23 29.72 -2.02
C ILE A 61 -25.60 31.10 -2.28
N GLN A 62 -25.71 31.62 -3.49
CA GLN A 62 -25.50 33.04 -3.78
C GLN A 62 -26.85 33.64 -4.21
N GLY A 63 -27.44 34.48 -3.35
CA GLY A 63 -28.66 35.23 -3.68
C GLY A 63 -29.98 34.45 -3.72
N GLY A 64 -30.06 33.26 -3.14
CA GLY A 64 -31.33 32.51 -3.02
C GLY A 64 -31.81 31.78 -4.29
N ILE A 65 -30.97 31.73 -5.34
CA ILE A 65 -31.20 30.92 -6.53
C ILE A 65 -30.28 29.69 -6.45
N PRO A 66 -30.79 28.46 -6.63
CA PRO A 66 -29.94 27.28 -6.75
C PRO A 66 -29.15 27.37 -8.05
N VAL A 67 -27.91 27.86 -7.95
CA VAL A 67 -26.93 27.74 -9.04
C VAL A 67 -26.25 26.39 -8.85
N CYS A 68 -26.17 25.60 -9.92
CA CYS A 68 -25.35 24.39 -9.94
C CYS A 68 -23.93 24.76 -9.49
N SER A 69 -23.52 24.31 -8.31
CA SER A 69 -22.22 24.66 -7.70
C SER A 69 -21.01 24.14 -8.46
N ALA A 70 -21.24 23.34 -9.50
CA ALA A 70 -20.19 22.88 -10.38
C ALA A 70 -19.57 24.07 -11.13
N VAL A 71 -20.34 25.05 -11.61
CA VAL A 71 -19.84 26.14 -12.48
C VAL A 71 -20.06 27.49 -11.81
N SER A 72 -18.98 28.18 -11.41
CA SER A 72 -19.09 29.59 -11.01
C SER A 72 -18.72 30.48 -12.20
N ASN A 73 -19.72 31.19 -12.74
CA ASN A 73 -19.49 32.28 -13.66
C ASN A 73 -19.26 33.54 -12.82
N GLN A 74 -18.07 34.15 -12.93
CA GLN A 74 -17.59 35.33 -12.20
C GLN A 74 -16.82 35.03 -10.91
N VAL A 75 -15.60 34.53 -11.07
CA VAL A 75 -14.52 34.88 -10.13
C VAL A 75 -13.79 36.09 -10.70
N VAL A 76 -13.68 37.15 -9.91
CA VAL A 76 -12.93 38.36 -10.25
C VAL A 76 -11.56 38.25 -9.58
N MET A 77 -10.52 38.01 -10.37
CA MET A 77 -9.14 38.09 -9.89
C MET A 77 -8.56 39.47 -10.24
N LEU A 78 -8.02 40.14 -9.22
CA LEU A 78 -7.24 41.37 -9.36
C LEU A 78 -5.75 41.00 -9.42
N GLU A 79 -5.27 40.65 -10.61
CA GLU A 79 -3.83 40.61 -10.86
C GLU A 79 -3.40 41.94 -11.50
N ASN A 80 -2.42 42.61 -10.88
CA ASN A 80 -1.82 43.86 -11.38
C ASN A 80 -2.82 45.00 -11.66
N GLY A 81 -3.96 45.05 -10.93
CA GLY A 81 -4.96 46.12 -11.07
C GLY A 81 -5.89 46.00 -12.28
N ARG A 82 -5.85 44.88 -13.02
CA ARG A 82 -6.83 44.57 -14.07
C ARG A 82 -7.83 43.54 -13.56
N LEU A 83 -9.13 43.83 -13.75
CA LEU A 83 -10.19 42.86 -13.54
C LEU A 83 -10.10 41.80 -14.64
N SER A 84 -9.87 40.54 -14.25
CA SER A 84 -10.07 39.39 -15.13
C SER A 84 -11.33 38.66 -14.70
N ILE A 85 -12.24 38.41 -15.66
CA ILE A 85 -13.44 37.60 -15.45
C ILE A 85 -13.16 36.24 -16.08
N TYR A 86 -13.21 35.21 -15.26
CA TYR A 86 -13.12 33.84 -15.74
C TYR A 86 -14.21 32.98 -15.14
N SER A 87 -14.43 31.86 -15.79
CA SER A 87 -15.36 30.83 -15.36
C SER A 87 -14.56 29.63 -14.88
N LYS A 88 -15.10 28.90 -13.90
CA LYS A 88 -14.47 27.68 -13.39
C LYS A 88 -15.49 26.60 -13.13
N ILE A 89 -15.08 25.36 -13.31
CA ILE A 89 -15.85 24.18 -12.97
C ILE A 89 -15.07 23.21 -12.06
N SER A 90 -15.69 22.72 -10.99
CA SER A 90 -15.11 21.68 -10.14
C SER A 90 -15.06 20.34 -10.88
N ALA A 91 -13.91 19.68 -10.85
CA ALA A 91 -13.66 18.42 -11.53
C ALA A 91 -12.71 17.52 -10.72
N GLN A 92 -12.50 16.30 -11.20
CA GLN A 92 -11.65 15.31 -10.58
C GLN A 92 -10.80 14.59 -11.62
N LEU A 93 -9.49 14.78 -11.57
CA LEU A 93 -8.53 13.94 -12.28
C LEU A 93 -8.57 12.54 -11.66
N SER A 94 -9.05 11.57 -12.42
CA SER A 94 -9.09 10.18 -12.03
C SER A 94 -7.92 9.45 -12.66
N PHE A 95 -7.11 8.81 -11.83
CA PHE A 95 -6.01 7.96 -12.23
C PHE A 95 -6.38 6.49 -11.95
N LYS A 96 -5.54 5.56 -12.42
CA LYS A 96 -5.67 4.13 -12.10
C LYS A 96 -5.74 3.86 -10.59
N TYR A 97 -4.98 4.61 -9.80
CA TYR A 97 -4.78 4.33 -8.38
C TYR A 97 -5.27 5.42 -7.42
N GLY A 98 -5.78 6.53 -7.93
CA GLY A 98 -6.17 7.65 -7.09
C GLY A 98 -6.98 8.68 -7.83
N ARG A 99 -7.40 9.71 -7.10
CA ARG A 99 -8.15 10.82 -7.69
C ARG A 99 -7.68 12.13 -7.06
N LEU A 100 -7.62 13.18 -7.87
CA LEU A 100 -7.24 14.52 -7.45
C LEU A 100 -8.37 15.50 -7.79
N ASN A 101 -8.87 16.21 -6.81
CA ASN A 101 -9.84 17.28 -7.02
C ASN A 101 -9.11 18.48 -7.64
N ILE A 102 -9.67 19.02 -8.72
CA ILE A 102 -9.12 20.15 -9.47
C ILE A 102 -10.25 21.11 -9.86
N PHE A 103 -9.89 22.30 -10.33
CA PHE A 103 -10.80 23.14 -11.08
C PHE A 103 -10.32 23.28 -12.52
N ILE A 104 -11.25 23.16 -13.46
CA ILE A 104 -11.03 23.56 -14.84
C ILE A 104 -11.49 25.00 -14.96
N CYS A 105 -10.60 25.88 -15.38
CA CYS A 105 -10.88 27.30 -15.51
C CYS A 105 -10.74 27.72 -16.98
N TRP A 106 -11.52 28.72 -17.39
CA TRP A 106 -11.41 29.30 -18.73
C TRP A 106 -11.78 30.78 -18.78
N SER A 107 -11.16 31.49 -19.72
CA SER A 107 -11.45 32.90 -20.00
C SER A 107 -11.30 33.24 -21.48
N SER A 108 -11.83 34.39 -21.88
CA SER A 108 -11.63 34.97 -23.22
C SER A 108 -10.57 36.06 -23.15
N LYS A 109 -9.68 36.10 -24.14
CA LYS A 109 -8.66 37.15 -24.30
C LYS A 109 -9.27 38.49 -24.73
N THR A 110 -10.38 38.46 -25.46
CA THR A 110 -11.11 39.64 -25.93
C THR A 110 -12.22 40.09 -24.97
N GLY A 111 -12.50 39.30 -23.94
CA GLY A 111 -13.54 39.59 -22.94
C GLY A 111 -14.93 39.06 -23.32
N LEU A 112 -15.02 38.23 -24.36
CA LEU A 112 -16.25 37.49 -24.69
C LEU A 112 -16.61 36.50 -23.58
N SER A 113 -17.90 36.29 -23.37
CA SER A 113 -18.37 35.32 -22.37
C SER A 113 -18.63 33.98 -23.05
N TYR A 114 -17.71 33.03 -22.85
CA TYR A 114 -17.92 31.63 -23.23
C TYR A 114 -18.52 30.85 -22.09
N THR A 115 -19.56 30.08 -22.40
CA THR A 115 -20.22 29.14 -21.49
C THR A 115 -20.05 27.72 -22.02
N LEU A 116 -20.36 26.72 -21.19
CA LEU A 116 -20.30 25.32 -21.59
C LEU A 116 -21.13 25.01 -22.86
N GLY A 117 -22.20 25.76 -23.11
CA GLY A 117 -23.08 25.61 -24.29
C GLY A 117 -22.67 26.43 -25.51
N SER A 118 -21.58 27.20 -25.45
CA SER A 118 -21.15 28.07 -26.55
C SER A 118 -20.76 27.27 -27.80
N THR A 119 -21.16 27.76 -28.96
CA THR A 119 -20.80 27.22 -30.29
C THR A 119 -20.20 28.33 -31.14
N GLY A 120 -19.43 27.97 -32.18
CA GLY A 120 -18.68 28.93 -32.98
C GLY A 120 -17.59 29.64 -32.17
N ILE A 121 -16.88 28.88 -31.34
CA ILE A 121 -15.88 29.40 -30.41
C ILE A 121 -14.60 29.70 -31.19
N ASP A 122 -14.07 30.91 -31.03
CA ASP A 122 -12.74 31.23 -31.52
C ASP A 122 -11.70 30.57 -30.60
N THR A 123 -11.02 29.54 -31.12
CA THR A 123 -10.01 28.77 -30.39
C THR A 123 -8.81 29.61 -29.98
N ASP A 124 -8.53 30.70 -30.69
CA ASP A 124 -7.42 31.60 -30.38
C ASP A 124 -7.78 32.58 -29.27
N ASP A 125 -9.08 32.81 -29.03
CA ASP A 125 -9.60 33.71 -28.01
C ASP A 125 -9.86 33.03 -26.67
N ILE A 126 -10.31 31.77 -26.64
CA ILE A 126 -10.55 31.02 -25.40
C ILE A 126 -9.26 30.38 -24.85
N GLU A 127 -9.02 30.53 -23.56
CA GLU A 127 -7.87 29.93 -22.86
C GLU A 127 -8.35 29.13 -21.65
N PHE A 128 -7.88 27.89 -21.53
CA PHE A 128 -8.14 26.96 -20.42
C PHE A 128 -6.91 26.78 -19.53
N TRP A 129 -7.13 26.49 -18.25
CA TRP A 129 -6.08 26.04 -17.31
C TRP A 129 -6.65 25.17 -16.19
N ILE A 130 -5.75 24.59 -15.40
CA ILE A 130 -6.07 23.72 -14.26
C ILE A 130 -5.63 24.40 -12.96
N GLU A 131 -6.53 24.57 -12.01
CA GLU A 131 -6.18 24.94 -10.64
C GLU A 131 -6.22 23.70 -9.73
N GLY A 132 -5.33 23.65 -8.73
CA GLY A 132 -5.23 22.53 -7.79
C GLY A 132 -4.48 21.31 -8.33
N LEU A 133 -3.72 21.46 -9.42
CA LEU A 133 -2.87 20.39 -9.93
C LEU A 133 -1.67 20.16 -8.99
N ASP A 134 -1.62 18.97 -8.39
CA ASP A 134 -0.51 18.51 -7.55
C ASP A 134 0.32 17.51 -8.37
N VAL A 135 1.46 17.98 -8.89
CA VAL A 135 2.32 17.21 -9.79
C VAL A 135 2.84 15.94 -9.11
N GLU A 136 3.28 16.04 -7.86
CA GLU A 136 3.83 14.90 -7.11
C GLU A 136 2.77 13.81 -6.89
N LYS A 137 1.53 14.21 -6.54
CA LYS A 137 0.42 13.27 -6.44
C LYS A 137 0.04 12.63 -7.77
N CYS A 138 0.09 13.39 -8.87
CA CYS A 138 -0.16 12.83 -10.20
C CYS A 138 0.85 11.71 -10.52
N HIS A 139 2.14 11.93 -10.23
CA HIS A 139 3.17 10.91 -10.39
C HIS A 139 2.93 9.69 -9.49
N SER A 140 2.59 9.91 -8.21
CA SER A 140 2.36 8.82 -7.26
C SER A 140 1.09 8.01 -7.57
N TYR A 141 0.08 8.59 -8.24
CA TYR A 141 -1.11 7.87 -8.68
C TYR A 141 -0.95 7.13 -10.01
N ILE A 142 0.07 7.44 -10.82
CA ILE A 142 0.39 6.67 -12.03
C ILE A 142 1.39 5.55 -11.71
N ASN A 143 2.43 5.86 -10.95
CA ASN A 143 3.50 4.94 -10.59
C ASN A 143 3.69 4.92 -9.06
N PRO A 144 2.74 4.35 -8.30
CA PRO A 144 2.87 4.29 -6.85
C PRO A 144 4.06 3.47 -6.40
N ASP A 145 4.68 3.89 -5.30
CA ASP A 145 5.57 3.01 -4.55
C ASP A 145 4.75 1.99 -3.75
N LEU A 146 4.58 0.83 -4.36
CA LEU A 146 3.82 -0.30 -3.80
C LEU A 146 4.62 -1.09 -2.76
N ALA A 147 5.83 -0.66 -2.39
CA ALA A 147 6.67 -1.34 -1.41
C ALA A 147 6.24 -1.09 0.05
N ASN A 148 5.16 -0.34 0.28
CA ASN A 148 4.71 0.06 1.61
C ASN A 148 3.31 -0.47 1.93
N LEU A 149 3.06 -0.75 3.21
CA LEU A 149 1.74 -1.20 3.68
C LEU A 149 0.64 -0.14 3.51
N ILE A 150 1.03 1.14 3.53
CA ILE A 150 0.18 2.29 3.22
C ILE A 150 0.82 3.05 2.06
N VAL A 151 0.21 2.99 0.88
CA VAL A 151 0.77 3.60 -0.34
C VAL A 151 0.56 5.12 -0.36
N TRP A 152 -0.59 5.59 0.13
CA TRP A 152 -0.94 7.02 0.19
C TRP A 152 -1.40 7.40 1.59
N PRO A 153 -0.50 7.94 2.43
CA PRO A 153 -0.82 8.34 3.80
C PRO A 153 -1.97 9.35 3.92
N ASP A 154 -2.09 10.29 2.97
CA ASP A 154 -3.13 11.30 2.92
C ASP A 154 -4.52 10.70 2.64
N LEU A 155 -4.62 9.83 1.63
CA LEU A 155 -5.86 9.12 1.32
C LEU A 155 -6.24 8.18 2.46
N PHE A 156 -5.26 7.50 3.05
CA PHE A 156 -5.49 6.66 4.21
C PHE A 156 -6.05 7.47 5.38
N ALA A 157 -5.46 8.62 5.69
CA ALA A 157 -5.94 9.51 6.76
C ALA A 157 -7.36 10.04 6.49
N ALA A 158 -7.65 10.45 5.25
CA ALA A 158 -8.98 10.91 4.85
C ALA A 158 -10.03 9.79 4.95
N ASP A 159 -9.72 8.59 4.46
CA ASP A 159 -10.59 7.42 4.59
C ASP A 159 -10.78 7.03 6.05
N PHE A 160 -9.74 7.18 6.88
CA PHE A 160 -9.79 6.86 8.30
C PHE A 160 -10.76 7.78 9.03
N GLN A 161 -10.65 9.10 8.82
CA GLN A 161 -11.61 10.07 9.34
C GLN A 161 -13.03 9.77 8.86
N LYS A 162 -13.21 9.55 7.56
CA LYS A 162 -14.53 9.31 6.97
C LYS A 162 -15.19 8.03 7.48
N LYS A 163 -14.39 6.98 7.71
CA LYS A 163 -14.91 5.66 8.07
C LYS A 163 -15.04 5.46 9.57
N MET A 164 -14.08 5.96 10.34
CA MET A 164 -13.96 5.70 11.77
C MET A 164 -14.44 6.87 12.64
N ASP A 165 -14.72 8.03 12.03
CA ASP A 165 -15.05 9.27 12.72
C ASP A 165 -13.96 9.73 13.71
N VAL A 166 -12.71 9.38 13.41
CA VAL A 166 -11.52 9.73 14.21
C VAL A 166 -10.45 10.26 13.27
N ALA A 167 -9.86 11.41 13.59
CA ALA A 167 -8.76 11.94 12.80
C ALA A 167 -7.46 11.19 13.09
N ILE A 168 -6.68 10.96 12.04
CA ILE A 168 -5.30 10.50 12.13
C ILE A 168 -4.42 11.46 11.32
N SER A 169 -3.29 11.88 11.87
CA SER A 169 -2.39 12.82 11.22
C SER A 169 -1.55 12.11 10.15
N ILE A 170 -1.22 12.82 9.08
CA ILE A 170 -0.33 12.30 8.03
C ILE A 170 1.05 11.92 8.60
N PRO A 171 1.71 12.76 9.43
CA PRO A 171 3.01 12.40 10.02
C PRO A 171 2.96 11.11 10.87
N PHE A 172 1.85 10.87 11.58
CA PHE A 172 1.68 9.62 12.33
C PHE A 172 1.60 8.41 11.40
N VAL A 173 0.82 8.51 10.32
CA VAL A 173 0.66 7.44 9.32
C VAL A 173 1.99 7.14 8.63
N GLU A 174 2.74 8.17 8.23
CA GLU A 174 4.04 8.02 7.59
C GLU A 174 5.05 7.31 8.50
N CYS A 175 5.12 7.75 9.76
CA CYS A 175 6.01 7.15 10.76
C CYS A 175 5.68 5.67 11.03
N MET A 176 4.38 5.39 11.21
CA MET A 176 3.85 4.05 11.40
C MET A 176 4.20 3.16 10.20
N ASN A 177 3.97 3.64 8.98
CA ASN A 177 4.21 2.89 7.76
C ASN A 177 5.69 2.56 7.54
N ALA A 178 6.58 3.53 7.82
CA ALA A 178 8.03 3.37 7.70
C ALA A 178 8.59 2.30 8.65
N GLN A 179 8.00 2.13 9.84
CA GLN A 179 8.42 1.11 10.79
C GLN A 179 7.72 -0.24 10.55
N LEU A 180 6.41 -0.24 10.32
CA LEU A 180 5.63 -1.48 10.21
C LEU A 180 5.92 -2.28 8.93
N THR A 181 6.19 -1.61 7.81
CA THR A 181 6.51 -2.28 6.53
C THR A 181 7.69 -3.26 6.67
N PRO A 182 8.90 -2.83 7.11
CA PRO A 182 10.02 -3.75 7.28
C PRO A 182 9.77 -4.81 8.36
N ILE A 183 9.03 -4.48 9.44
CA ILE A 183 8.64 -5.46 10.46
C ILE A 183 7.77 -6.57 9.86
N PHE A 184 6.78 -6.20 9.03
CA PHE A 184 5.92 -7.17 8.35
C PHE A 184 6.74 -8.09 7.45
N GLU A 185 7.60 -7.53 6.60
CA GLU A 185 8.43 -8.31 5.69
C GLU A 185 9.38 -9.24 6.44
N ASN A 186 10.01 -8.76 7.51
CA ASN A 186 10.93 -9.57 8.31
C ASN A 186 10.20 -10.73 9.00
N ARG A 187 9.04 -10.46 9.63
CA ARG A 187 8.31 -11.49 10.39
C ARG A 187 7.62 -12.51 9.49
N THR A 188 7.11 -12.08 8.34
CA THR A 188 6.35 -12.97 7.44
C THR A 188 7.23 -13.60 6.36
N GLY A 189 8.35 -12.97 5.98
CA GLY A 189 9.08 -13.30 4.76
C GLY A 189 8.37 -12.92 3.46
N ILE A 190 7.22 -12.22 3.55
CA ILE A 190 6.42 -11.80 2.40
C ILE A 190 6.77 -10.35 2.08
N LYS A 191 7.18 -10.09 0.83
CA LYS A 191 7.45 -8.74 0.35
C LYS A 191 6.15 -7.96 0.13
N VAL A 192 6.10 -6.74 0.67
CA VAL A 192 4.95 -5.85 0.50
C VAL A 192 4.90 -5.38 -0.95
N LYS A 193 3.73 -5.56 -1.56
CA LYS A 193 3.41 -5.21 -2.96
C LYS A 193 1.91 -4.86 -3.04
N ASN A 194 1.38 -4.66 -4.24
CA ASN A 194 -0.03 -4.34 -4.52
C ASN A 194 -1.10 -5.26 -3.89
N LEU A 195 -0.75 -6.45 -3.40
CA LEU A 195 -1.69 -7.38 -2.78
C LEU A 195 -1.70 -7.30 -1.25
N ILE A 196 -0.85 -6.47 -0.65
CA ILE A 196 -0.68 -6.38 0.80
C ILE A 196 -0.80 -4.93 1.22
N SER A 197 -1.81 -4.61 2.03
CA SER A 197 -2.02 -3.24 2.47
C SER A 197 -2.77 -3.17 3.79
N LEU A 198 -2.47 -2.17 4.61
CA LEU A 198 -3.37 -1.76 5.68
C LEU A 198 -4.61 -1.12 5.08
N TYR A 199 -5.77 -1.51 5.58
CA TYR A 199 -7.06 -1.11 5.04
C TYR A 199 -8.03 -0.77 6.16
N ILE A 200 -8.94 0.16 5.87
CA ILE A 200 -9.92 0.65 6.83
C ILE A 200 -11.27 0.05 6.46
N ASN A 201 -11.72 -0.90 7.29
CA ASN A 201 -12.99 -1.59 7.13
C ASN A 201 -13.93 -1.25 8.30
N LYS A 202 -15.12 -0.69 7.99
CA LYS A 202 -16.15 -0.36 9.00
C LYS A 202 -16.73 -1.61 9.66
N ASP A 203 -16.70 -2.74 8.97
CA ASP A 203 -17.30 -3.99 9.44
C ASP A 203 -16.38 -4.73 10.44
N TYR A 204 -15.17 -4.22 10.66
CA TYR A 204 -14.23 -4.79 11.63
C TYR A 204 -14.28 -4.00 12.94
N PRO A 205 -14.11 -4.69 14.10
CA PRO A 205 -14.09 -4.03 15.39
C PRO A 205 -12.92 -3.04 15.45
N PHE A 206 -13.27 -1.76 15.36
CA PHE A 206 -12.34 -0.68 15.63
C PHE A 206 -12.12 -0.56 17.12
N LEU A 207 -10.86 -0.60 17.51
CA LEU A 207 -10.45 -0.33 18.86
C LEU A 207 -9.26 0.61 18.79
N TYR A 208 -9.44 1.80 19.35
CA TYR A 208 -8.34 2.71 19.64
C TYR A 208 -8.25 2.90 21.14
N GLU A 209 -7.10 2.59 21.70
CA GLU A 209 -6.80 2.78 23.11
C GLU A 209 -5.54 3.63 23.23
N LYS A 210 -5.66 4.80 23.87
CA LYS A 210 -4.52 5.67 24.16
C LYS A 210 -4.04 5.40 25.59
N SER A 211 -2.88 4.76 25.71
CA SER A 211 -2.25 4.46 26.99
C SER A 211 -0.72 4.44 26.83
N GLU A 212 0.02 4.06 27.88
CA GLU A 212 1.48 3.88 27.81
C GLU A 212 1.91 2.95 26.66
N ILE A 213 1.10 1.92 26.39
CA ILE A 213 1.17 1.13 25.16
C ILE A 213 -0.16 1.32 24.43
N SER A 214 -0.17 2.29 23.53
CA SER A 214 -1.36 2.59 22.76
C SER A 214 -1.60 1.52 21.69
N LYS A 215 -2.86 1.33 21.32
CA LYS A 215 -3.33 0.26 20.46
C LYS A 215 -4.30 0.80 19.41
N LEU A 216 -4.18 0.29 18.19
CA LEU A 216 -5.11 0.49 17.09
C LEU A 216 -5.41 -0.86 16.44
N SER A 217 -6.66 -1.31 16.52
CA SER A 217 -7.14 -2.47 15.76
C SER A 217 -7.60 -2.02 14.36
N ILE A 218 -7.04 -2.62 13.32
CA ILE A 218 -7.29 -2.31 11.92
C ILE A 218 -7.31 -3.58 11.07
N ALA A 219 -7.69 -3.46 9.80
CA ALA A 219 -7.65 -4.53 8.83
C ALA A 219 -6.31 -4.54 8.05
N LEU A 220 -5.79 -5.75 7.84
CA LEU A 220 -4.74 -6.05 6.87
C LEU A 220 -5.36 -6.82 5.72
N ASN A 221 -5.21 -6.31 4.50
CA ASN A 221 -5.55 -7.02 3.28
C ASN A 221 -4.32 -7.79 2.80
N VAL A 222 -4.47 -9.10 2.55
CA VAL A 222 -3.46 -9.97 1.93
C VAL A 222 -4.14 -10.76 0.81
N ASN A 223 -3.78 -10.47 -0.44
CA ASN A 223 -4.36 -11.07 -1.63
C ASN A 223 -5.90 -11.12 -1.61
N SER A 224 -6.53 -9.97 -1.33
CA SER A 224 -8.00 -9.79 -1.21
C SER A 224 -8.66 -10.42 0.03
N HIS A 225 -7.87 -11.00 0.94
CA HIS A 225 -8.37 -11.51 2.21
C HIS A 225 -8.11 -10.50 3.32
N ILE A 226 -9.14 -10.20 4.11
CA ILE A 226 -9.06 -9.19 5.15
C ILE A 226 -8.94 -9.88 6.51
N SER A 227 -7.90 -9.53 7.26
CA SER A 227 -7.67 -10.02 8.62
C SER A 227 -7.59 -8.87 9.61
N ALA A 228 -8.17 -9.05 10.79
CA ALA A 228 -8.00 -8.10 11.89
C ALA A 228 -6.57 -8.21 12.43
N ILE A 229 -5.92 -7.07 12.62
CA ILE A 229 -4.62 -6.98 13.26
C ILE A 229 -4.63 -5.84 14.29
N ASP A 230 -3.71 -5.96 15.24
CA ASP A 230 -3.44 -4.89 16.21
C ASP A 230 -2.10 -4.24 15.87
N ILE A 231 -2.12 -2.93 15.74
CA ILE A 231 -0.93 -2.08 15.72
C ILE A 231 -0.77 -1.49 17.11
N LEU A 232 0.41 -1.62 17.68
CA LEU A 232 0.75 -1.15 19.01
C LEU A 232 1.89 -0.15 18.90
N TRP A 233 1.89 0.84 19.79
CA TRP A 233 3.01 1.78 19.90
C TRP A 233 3.23 2.28 21.32
N LYS A 234 4.48 2.66 21.58
CA LYS A 234 4.90 3.36 22.80
C LYS A 234 6.04 4.32 22.46
N SER A 235 6.31 5.26 23.35
CA SER A 235 7.49 6.13 23.23
C SER A 235 8.61 5.71 24.17
N LYS A 236 9.84 6.09 23.83
CA LYS A 236 11.02 5.95 24.70
C LYS A 236 11.01 7.02 25.79
N SER A 237 10.50 8.21 25.47
CA SER A 237 10.39 9.39 26.35
C SER A 237 9.25 9.32 27.36
N LYS A 238 8.36 8.31 27.26
CA LYS A 238 7.08 8.20 27.97
C LYS A 238 6.00 9.21 27.55
N LYS A 239 6.23 10.02 26.51
CA LYS A 239 5.16 10.80 25.84
C LYS A 239 4.12 9.85 25.25
N ILE A 240 2.84 10.06 25.54
CA ILE A 240 1.76 9.24 24.98
C ILE A 240 1.28 9.87 23.67
N TYR A 241 1.80 9.40 22.54
CA TYR A 241 1.37 9.83 21.21
C TYR A 241 -0.06 9.37 20.89
N GLY A 242 -0.88 10.28 20.40
CA GLY A 242 -2.21 10.00 19.86
C GLY A 242 -2.23 10.04 18.33
N LEU A 243 -3.29 9.49 17.75
CA LEU A 243 -3.50 9.44 16.30
C LEU A 243 -3.45 10.83 15.63
N GLN A 244 -3.87 11.89 16.32
CA GLN A 244 -3.98 13.25 15.78
C GLN A 244 -2.71 14.09 15.95
N ASP A 245 -1.68 13.58 16.64
CA ASP A 245 -0.48 14.36 16.92
C ASP A 245 0.26 14.65 15.60
N GLY A 246 0.50 15.92 15.28
CA GLY A 246 1.21 16.33 14.07
C GLY A 246 2.73 16.40 14.22
N ASP A 247 3.22 16.51 15.45
CA ASP A 247 4.64 16.56 15.79
C ASP A 247 5.10 15.19 16.32
N ILE A 248 5.40 14.31 15.36
CA ILE A 248 5.80 12.92 15.60
C ILE A 248 7.32 12.80 15.46
N ASP A 249 7.99 12.48 16.56
CA ASP A 249 9.40 12.08 16.53
C ASP A 249 9.50 10.57 16.29
N CYS A 250 9.82 10.18 15.05
CA CYS A 250 9.98 8.79 14.65
C CYS A 250 11.13 8.04 15.32
N GLN A 251 12.05 8.74 15.98
CA GLN A 251 13.11 8.11 16.77
C GLN A 251 12.66 7.82 18.20
N ASP A 252 11.63 8.52 18.69
CA ASP A 252 11.05 8.34 20.02
C ASP A 252 9.94 7.30 20.04
N ILE A 253 9.05 7.32 19.04
CA ILE A 253 7.94 6.35 18.93
C ILE A 253 8.40 5.04 18.28
N GLU A 254 7.97 3.92 18.86
CA GLU A 254 8.21 2.56 18.36
C GLU A 254 6.86 1.91 18.02
N PHE A 255 6.70 1.40 16.79
CA PHE A 255 5.52 0.68 16.32
C PHE A 255 5.79 -0.82 16.15
N TRP A 256 4.82 -1.67 16.45
CA TRP A 256 4.88 -3.10 16.17
C TRP A 256 3.49 -3.72 15.98
N PHE A 257 3.45 -4.94 15.42
CA PHE A 257 2.23 -5.73 15.34
C PHE A 257 2.02 -6.56 16.60
N GLY A 258 0.82 -6.47 17.18
CA GLY A 258 0.39 -7.35 18.27
C GLY A 258 0.31 -8.80 17.80
N ASN A 259 -0.55 -9.07 16.81
CA ASN A 259 -0.76 -10.41 16.27
C ASN A 259 -0.73 -10.39 14.74
N LEU A 260 0.12 -11.24 14.15
CA LEU A 260 0.13 -11.53 12.71
C LEU A 260 -0.13 -13.03 12.53
N ASN A 261 -1.13 -13.39 11.72
CA ASN A 261 -1.38 -14.78 11.36
C ASN A 261 -0.52 -15.18 10.14
N ILE A 262 0.77 -15.37 10.38
CA ILE A 262 1.78 -15.59 9.33
C ILE A 262 1.39 -16.78 8.44
N ILE A 263 0.92 -17.88 9.05
CA ILE A 263 0.52 -19.10 8.31
C ILE A 263 -0.60 -18.80 7.33
N GLU A 264 -1.61 -18.06 7.78
CA GLU A 264 -2.75 -17.72 6.95
C GLU A 264 -2.37 -16.78 5.80
N TYR A 265 -1.49 -15.80 6.06
CA TYR A 265 -1.00 -14.91 4.99
C TYR A 265 -0.24 -15.66 3.90
N HIS A 266 0.56 -16.68 4.26
CA HIS A 266 1.23 -17.52 3.27
C HIS A 266 0.24 -18.35 2.45
N LYS A 267 -0.80 -18.91 3.07
CA LYS A 267 -1.87 -19.62 2.33
C LYS A 267 -2.58 -18.69 1.36
N GLN A 268 -2.85 -17.46 1.78
CA GLN A 268 -3.54 -16.45 0.97
C GLN A 268 -2.67 -15.99 -0.21
N MET A 269 -1.35 -15.87 -0.03
CA MET A 269 -0.44 -15.48 -1.11
C MET A 269 -0.16 -16.61 -2.11
N ASN A 270 -0.23 -17.88 -1.68
CA ASN A 270 0.05 -19.05 -2.52
C ASN A 270 -1.06 -20.11 -2.42
N PRO A 271 -2.28 -19.84 -2.92
CA PRO A 271 -3.42 -20.74 -2.76
C PRO A 271 -3.30 -22.08 -3.53
N TYR A 272 -2.34 -22.20 -4.46
CA TYR A 272 -2.23 -23.35 -5.37
C TYR A 272 -0.86 -24.08 -5.35
N GLY A 273 0.06 -23.76 -4.44
CA GLY A 273 1.34 -24.48 -4.33
C GLY A 273 2.46 -23.70 -3.64
N TYR A 274 3.21 -24.38 -2.78
CA TYR A 274 4.24 -23.80 -1.92
C TYR A 274 5.53 -23.47 -2.68
N THR A 275 5.64 -22.26 -3.21
CA THR A 275 6.98 -21.69 -3.43
C THR A 275 7.51 -21.19 -2.08
N LEU A 276 8.63 -21.76 -1.63
CA LEU A 276 9.38 -21.25 -0.49
C LEU A 276 9.59 -19.73 -0.61
N PRO A 277 9.50 -18.96 0.50
CA PRO A 277 9.70 -17.51 0.47
C PRO A 277 11.14 -17.10 0.13
N PHE A 278 12.04 -18.07 -0.04
CA PHE A 278 13.42 -17.89 -0.46
C PHE A 278 13.75 -18.85 -1.62
N LYS A 279 14.65 -18.42 -2.51
CA LYS A 279 15.24 -19.30 -3.53
C LYS A 279 16.51 -19.93 -2.96
N LEU A 280 16.62 -21.26 -3.04
CA LEU A 280 17.87 -21.98 -2.82
C LEU A 280 18.46 -22.34 -4.18
N LYS A 281 19.78 -22.19 -4.33
CA LYS A 281 20.53 -22.65 -5.51
C LYS A 281 21.32 -23.88 -5.11
N ASP A 282 21.33 -24.87 -6.01
CA ASP A 282 22.28 -25.99 -6.02
C ASP A 282 22.45 -26.69 -4.66
N LEU A 283 21.35 -27.28 -4.16
CA LEU A 283 21.41 -28.16 -2.98
C LEU A 283 22.03 -29.52 -3.36
N SER A 284 22.81 -30.09 -2.46
CA SER A 284 23.42 -31.42 -2.63
C SER A 284 22.45 -32.59 -2.45
N TYR A 285 21.19 -32.30 -2.11
CA TYR A 285 20.12 -33.25 -1.86
C TYR A 285 18.80 -32.78 -2.49
N ARG A 286 17.84 -33.70 -2.61
CA ARG A 286 16.47 -33.36 -3.01
C ARG A 286 15.71 -32.74 -1.85
N LEU A 287 15.26 -31.50 -2.01
CA LEU A 287 14.41 -30.82 -1.03
C LEU A 287 12.92 -30.93 -1.43
N ILE A 288 12.09 -31.44 -0.52
CA ILE A 288 10.63 -31.44 -0.64
C ILE A 288 10.08 -30.63 0.53
N VAL A 289 9.31 -29.59 0.24
CA VAL A 289 8.65 -28.79 1.28
C VAL A 289 7.15 -28.89 1.07
N ASN A 290 6.51 -29.66 1.93
CA ASN A 290 5.07 -29.82 1.93
C ASN A 290 4.43 -28.70 2.74
N ARG A 291 4.98 -28.38 3.93
CA ARG A 291 4.49 -27.27 4.76
C ARG A 291 5.58 -26.75 5.69
N ILE A 292 5.56 -25.44 5.98
CA ILE A 292 6.36 -24.83 7.04
C ILE A 292 5.40 -24.24 8.06
N GLN A 293 5.44 -24.73 9.29
CA GLN A 293 4.63 -24.27 10.42
C GLN A 293 5.52 -23.90 11.62
N ILE A 294 4.92 -23.32 12.66
CA ILE A 294 5.60 -23.06 13.93
C ILE A 294 6.14 -24.37 14.51
N GLU A 295 5.34 -25.44 14.48
CA GLU A 295 5.79 -26.79 14.78
C GLU A 295 5.87 -27.57 13.47
N CYS A 296 7.05 -28.05 13.12
CA CYS A 296 7.27 -28.80 11.87
C CYS A 296 8.12 -30.03 12.11
N TYR A 297 8.01 -30.97 11.17
CA TYR A 297 8.86 -32.14 11.09
C TYR A 297 9.81 -32.00 9.91
N VAL A 298 11.09 -32.25 10.16
CA VAL A 298 12.14 -32.27 9.13
C VAL A 298 12.71 -33.67 9.10
N THR A 299 12.36 -34.43 8.06
CA THR A 299 12.87 -35.78 7.84
C THR A 299 14.09 -35.69 6.93
N LEU A 300 15.23 -36.15 7.43
CA LEU A 300 16.52 -36.15 6.74
C LEU A 300 16.90 -37.58 6.39
N THR A 301 16.97 -37.89 5.10
CA THR A 301 17.39 -39.21 4.63
C THR A 301 18.87 -39.17 4.28
N LEU A 302 19.68 -39.90 5.04
CA LEU A 302 21.12 -40.04 4.82
C LEU A 302 21.41 -40.86 3.56
N LYS A 303 22.51 -40.51 2.90
CA LYS A 303 23.14 -41.35 1.88
C LYS A 303 23.50 -42.70 2.48
N LYS A 304 23.44 -43.74 1.65
CA LYS A 304 23.67 -45.12 2.09
C LYS A 304 25.01 -45.31 2.79
N GLU A 305 26.06 -44.66 2.28
CA GLU A 305 27.42 -44.69 2.84
C GLU A 305 27.57 -43.92 4.17
N GLU A 306 26.59 -43.10 4.55
CA GLU A 306 26.62 -42.25 5.75
C GLU A 306 25.71 -42.74 6.89
N THR A 307 25.06 -43.89 6.71
CA THR A 307 24.06 -44.40 7.68
C THR A 307 24.67 -44.65 9.06
N ASP A 308 25.91 -45.15 9.13
CA ASP A 308 26.61 -45.43 10.40
C ASP A 308 26.98 -44.15 11.18
N ASN A 309 26.86 -42.97 10.56
CA ASN A 309 27.20 -41.67 11.14
C ASN A 309 25.96 -40.88 11.60
N ALA A 310 24.76 -41.48 11.64
CA ALA A 310 23.51 -40.77 11.93
C ALA A 310 23.54 -39.98 13.26
N ASP A 311 24.03 -40.59 14.34
CA ASP A 311 24.13 -39.92 15.66
C ASP A 311 25.04 -38.69 15.63
N LYS A 312 26.15 -38.77 14.88
CA LYS A 312 27.07 -37.66 14.68
C LYS A 312 26.36 -36.51 13.96
N TYR A 313 25.66 -36.80 12.87
CA TYR A 313 24.96 -35.76 12.11
C TYR A 313 23.80 -35.13 12.88
N ALA A 314 23.05 -35.93 13.65
CA ALA A 314 22.02 -35.39 14.54
C ALA A 314 22.63 -34.43 15.58
N THR A 315 23.77 -34.80 16.17
CA THR A 315 24.51 -33.94 17.11
C THR A 315 25.00 -32.65 16.44
N GLU A 316 25.50 -32.73 15.21
CA GLU A 316 25.94 -31.56 14.44
C GLU A 316 24.77 -30.61 14.12
N ILE A 317 23.61 -31.14 13.74
CA ILE A 317 22.40 -30.35 13.48
C ILE A 317 21.88 -29.67 14.75
N THR A 318 21.84 -30.39 15.88
CA THR A 318 21.42 -29.78 17.16
C THR A 318 22.39 -28.68 17.61
N SER A 319 23.70 -28.86 17.39
CA SER A 319 24.71 -27.83 17.61
C SER A 319 24.48 -26.60 16.71
N PHE A 320 24.16 -26.80 15.43
CA PHE A 320 23.80 -25.72 14.52
C PHE A 320 22.59 -24.90 15.03
N ILE A 321 21.54 -25.57 15.52
CA ILE A 321 20.35 -24.90 16.07
C ILE A 321 20.73 -24.08 17.31
N GLY A 322 21.54 -24.65 18.21
CA GLY A 322 22.07 -23.94 19.38
C GLY A 322 22.83 -22.67 19.00
N MET A 323 23.77 -22.78 18.05
CA MET A 323 24.54 -21.65 17.54
C MET A 323 23.67 -20.60 16.83
N PHE A 324 22.61 -21.02 16.14
CA PHE A 324 21.65 -20.10 15.54
C PHE A 324 20.97 -19.25 16.62
N ASN A 325 20.49 -19.88 17.70
CA ASN A 325 19.83 -19.20 18.81
C ASN A 325 20.76 -18.24 19.55
N GLU A 326 22.00 -18.64 19.84
CA GLU A 326 23.00 -17.76 20.48
C GLU A 326 23.24 -16.49 19.65
N LYS A 327 23.41 -16.64 18.34
CA LYS A 327 23.60 -15.50 17.42
C LYS A 327 22.38 -14.59 17.37
N ALA A 328 21.17 -15.16 17.42
CA ALA A 328 19.93 -14.39 17.44
C ALA A 328 19.79 -13.57 18.73
N LEU A 329 20.12 -14.16 19.89
CA LEU A 329 20.09 -13.47 21.18
C LEU A 329 21.10 -12.32 21.26
N ALA A 330 22.31 -12.50 20.70
CA ALA A 330 23.35 -11.46 20.67
C ALA A 330 22.99 -10.24 19.79
N LYS A 331 22.04 -10.39 18.85
CA LYS A 331 21.60 -9.34 17.92
C LYS A 331 20.16 -8.87 18.22
N SER A 332 19.81 -8.72 19.49
CA SER A 332 18.48 -8.22 19.91
C SER A 332 17.29 -9.03 19.37
N LYS A 333 17.47 -10.34 19.10
CA LYS A 333 16.43 -11.26 18.57
C LYS A 333 15.89 -10.90 17.19
N GLU A 334 16.62 -10.11 16.40
CA GLU A 334 16.17 -9.62 15.08
C GLU A 334 15.84 -10.76 14.09
N ASN A 335 16.50 -11.92 14.24
CA ASN A 335 16.27 -13.12 13.40
C ASN A 335 15.34 -14.16 14.06
N GLY A 336 14.75 -13.85 15.22
CA GLY A 336 13.97 -14.79 16.01
C GLY A 336 14.76 -15.97 16.57
N VAL A 337 14.12 -16.77 17.42
CA VAL A 337 14.70 -17.95 18.08
C VAL A 337 13.82 -19.18 17.88
N VAL A 338 14.47 -20.33 17.72
CA VAL A 338 13.85 -21.66 17.78
C VAL A 338 13.61 -21.98 19.25
N HIS A 339 12.37 -22.29 19.63
CA HIS A 339 12.00 -22.44 21.04
C HIS A 339 12.29 -23.84 21.57
N ASN A 340 12.08 -24.86 20.75
CA ASN A 340 12.27 -26.25 21.15
C ASN A 340 12.64 -27.10 19.93
N PHE A 341 13.38 -28.17 20.16
CA PHE A 341 13.62 -29.18 19.14
C PHE A 341 13.94 -30.52 19.79
N SER A 342 13.58 -31.60 19.11
CA SER A 342 13.98 -32.95 19.44
C SER A 342 14.32 -33.69 18.14
N PHE A 343 15.04 -34.79 18.26
CA PHE A 343 15.28 -35.67 17.12
C PHE A 343 15.09 -37.13 17.51
N SER A 344 14.73 -37.94 16.53
CA SER A 344 14.84 -39.40 16.59
C SER A 344 15.60 -39.91 15.38
N ILE A 345 16.29 -41.03 15.56
CA ILE A 345 17.04 -41.69 14.50
C ILE A 345 16.43 -43.06 14.29
N LYS A 346 16.16 -43.38 13.03
CA LYS A 346 15.71 -44.70 12.62
C LYS A 346 16.41 -45.09 11.33
N GLU A 347 17.31 -46.06 11.43
CA GLU A 347 18.11 -46.54 10.30
C GLU A 347 18.88 -45.38 9.64
N ASN A 348 18.59 -45.07 8.38
CA ASN A 348 19.21 -43.98 7.63
C ASN A 348 18.42 -42.66 7.70
N ILE A 349 17.43 -42.55 8.60
CA ILE A 349 16.56 -41.39 8.73
C ILE A 349 16.82 -40.69 10.05
N ILE A 350 17.00 -39.36 9.99
CA ILE A 350 16.98 -38.47 11.15
C ILE A 350 15.71 -37.64 11.05
N ASP A 351 14.78 -37.86 11.98
CA ASP A 351 13.56 -37.05 12.10
C ASP A 351 13.80 -35.96 13.15
N LEU A 352 13.72 -34.71 12.72
CA LEU A 352 13.73 -33.55 13.61
C LEU A 352 12.32 -33.02 13.80
N GLN A 353 11.89 -32.88 15.04
CA GLN A 353 10.73 -32.08 15.40
C GLN A 353 11.23 -30.71 15.88
N ILE A 354 10.77 -29.64 15.25
CA ILE A 354 11.26 -28.28 15.53
C ILE A 354 10.07 -27.36 15.81
N ASP A 355 10.12 -26.65 16.94
CA ASP A 355 9.33 -25.44 17.18
C ASP A 355 10.17 -24.22 16.76
N ILE A 356 9.93 -23.75 15.54
CA ILE A 356 10.68 -22.63 14.95
C ILE A 356 10.43 -21.29 15.66
N GLY A 357 9.45 -21.22 16.57
CA GLY A 357 9.15 -20.05 17.38
C GLY A 357 9.03 -18.78 16.55
N SER A 358 9.92 -17.83 16.83
CA SER A 358 9.97 -16.53 16.13
C SER A 358 10.96 -16.50 14.95
N ALA A 359 11.70 -17.59 14.71
CA ALA A 359 12.81 -17.61 13.74
C ALA A 359 12.36 -17.60 12.26
N GLY A 360 11.13 -18.05 11.99
CA GLY A 360 10.50 -17.97 10.67
C GLY A 360 11.29 -18.67 9.55
N ALA A 361 11.10 -18.21 8.32
CA ALA A 361 11.70 -18.80 7.13
C ALA A 361 13.24 -18.67 7.06
N ASP A 362 13.81 -17.68 7.77
CA ASP A 362 15.23 -17.39 7.75
C ASP A 362 16.08 -18.46 8.45
N PHE A 363 15.50 -19.14 9.45
CA PHE A 363 16.07 -20.33 10.04
C PHE A 363 16.26 -21.43 8.99
N PHE A 364 15.20 -21.78 8.26
CA PHE A 364 15.24 -22.83 7.22
C PHE A 364 16.21 -22.52 6.10
N LYS A 365 16.26 -21.27 5.64
CA LYS A 365 17.24 -20.85 4.63
C LYS A 365 18.68 -21.16 5.05
N LYS A 366 19.00 -20.97 6.33
CA LYS A 366 20.34 -21.25 6.89
C LYS A 366 20.53 -22.73 7.15
N LEU A 367 19.52 -23.41 7.70
CA LEU A 367 19.55 -24.85 7.96
C LEU A 367 19.75 -25.63 6.66
N PHE A 368 18.96 -25.37 5.63
CA PHE A 368 19.04 -26.09 4.35
C PHE A 368 20.39 -25.90 3.67
N ARG A 369 20.98 -24.71 3.77
CA ARG A 369 22.33 -24.47 3.28
C ARG A 369 23.37 -25.26 4.07
N TYR A 370 23.28 -25.23 5.41
CA TYR A 370 24.16 -26.01 6.26
C TYR A 370 24.10 -27.51 5.98
N LEU A 371 22.90 -28.08 5.86
CA LEU A 371 22.70 -29.48 5.47
C LEU A 371 23.30 -29.77 4.08
N SER A 372 23.26 -28.79 3.18
CA SER A 372 23.82 -28.94 1.83
C SER A 372 25.34 -29.00 1.86
N ASP A 373 25.95 -28.19 2.74
CA ASP A 373 27.40 -28.15 2.96
C ASP A 373 27.91 -29.45 3.59
N LEU A 374 27.09 -30.14 4.41
CA LEU A 374 27.43 -31.49 4.91
C LEU A 374 27.48 -32.53 3.79
N ASN A 375 26.65 -32.38 2.75
CA ASN A 375 26.62 -33.25 1.56
C ASN A 375 26.45 -34.76 1.89
N VAL A 376 25.69 -35.07 2.94
CA VAL A 376 25.50 -36.44 3.46
C VAL A 376 24.06 -36.94 3.31
N PHE A 377 23.17 -36.12 2.77
CA PHE A 377 21.75 -36.44 2.61
C PHE A 377 21.40 -36.69 1.14
N ASP A 378 20.50 -37.63 0.89
CA ASP A 378 19.86 -37.83 -0.43
C ASP A 378 18.59 -36.98 -0.56
N GLU A 379 17.83 -36.89 0.53
CA GLU A 379 16.54 -36.19 0.56
C GLU A 379 16.30 -35.52 1.91
N VAL A 380 15.68 -34.35 1.86
CA VAL A 380 15.19 -33.60 3.02
C VAL A 380 13.73 -33.24 2.77
N VAL A 381 12.84 -33.67 3.66
CA VAL A 381 11.40 -33.41 3.61
C VAL A 381 11.00 -32.54 4.80
N VAL A 382 10.18 -31.53 4.55
CA VAL A 382 9.66 -30.63 5.59
C VAL A 382 8.13 -30.65 5.58
N ASP A 383 7.54 -31.05 6.70
CA ASP A 383 6.11 -31.29 6.93
C ASP A 383 5.53 -30.47 8.09
#